data_AF-A0A7W1NFE8-F1
#
_entry.id   AF-A0A7W1NFE8-F1
#
_cell.length_a   1.000
_cell.length_b   1.000
_cell.length_c   1.000
_cell.angle_alpha   90.00
_cell.angle_beta   90.00
_cell.angle_gamma   90.00
#
_symmetry.space_group_name_H-M   'P 1'
#
loop_
_entity.id
_entity.type
_entity.pdbx_description
1 polymer ?
#
loop_
_entity_poly.entity_id
_entity_poly.type
_entity_poly.pdbx_seq_one_letter_code
_entity_poly.pdbx_strand_id
1 'polypeptide(L)'
;FVLAGRDEAARARMIDALELFGIGYSWGGYESLVIPVDPAGIRSVSAWPPMGCDPGDRWGVRLSVGLEDAGDLIADLDQAFAAMGAA
;
A
#
# COMPACT_ATOMS: atom_id res chain seq x y z
N PHE A 1 -5.07 -1.47 -1.52
CA PHE A 1 -5.19 -1.92 -2.93
C PHE A 1 -4.07 -2.91 -3.23
N VAL A 2 -4.13 -3.62 -4.37
CA VAL A 2 -3.03 -4.46 -4.87
C VAL A 2 -2.22 -3.69 -5.91
N LEU A 3 -0.93 -3.99 -6.03
CA LEU A 3 -0.04 -3.37 -7.01
C LEU A 3 0.05 -4.26 -8.26
N ALA A 4 -0.54 -3.80 -9.36
CA ALA A 4 -0.60 -4.56 -10.60
C ALA A 4 0.79 -4.71 -11.25
N GLY A 5 1.21 -5.94 -11.57
CA GLY A 5 2.48 -6.25 -12.21
C GLY A 5 3.70 -5.80 -11.40
N ARG A 6 3.61 -5.85 -10.06
CA ARG A 6 4.70 -5.49 -9.14
C ARG A 6 5.01 -6.65 -8.21
N ASP A 7 6.24 -6.68 -7.71
CA ASP A 7 6.71 -7.68 -6.77
C ASP A 7 6.83 -7.12 -5.34
N GLU A 8 7.31 -7.95 -4.42
CA GLU A 8 7.54 -7.54 -3.03
C GLU A 8 8.55 -6.40 -2.90
N ALA A 9 9.61 -6.41 -3.71
CA ALA A 9 10.66 -5.39 -3.65
C ALA A 9 10.13 -4.03 -4.12
N ALA A 10 9.32 -4.00 -5.18
CA ALA A 10 8.65 -2.79 -5.63
C ALA A 10 7.67 -2.26 -4.58
N ARG A 11 6.91 -3.14 -3.91
CA ARG A 11 6.05 -2.75 -2.78
C ARG A 11 6.87 -2.13 -1.64
N ALA A 12 7.98 -2.75 -1.27
CA ALA A 12 8.86 -2.24 -0.21
C ALA A 12 9.40 -0.85 -0.58
N ARG A 13 9.93 -0.66 -1.80
CA ARG A 13 10.37 0.66 -2.28
C ARG A 13 9.28 1.73 -2.23
N MET A 14 8.04 1.38 -2.57
CA MET A 14 6.90 2.31 -2.44
C MET A 14 6.70 2.74 -0.99
N ILE A 15 6.67 1.77 -0.08
CA ILE A 15 6.42 2.03 1.35
C ILE A 15 7.56 2.85 1.95
N ASP A 16 8.80 2.48 1.65
CA ASP A 16 10.00 3.15 2.15
C ASP A 16 10.14 4.58 1.60
N ALA A 17 9.55 4.87 0.45
CA ALA A 17 9.56 6.20 -0.16
C ALA A 17 8.53 7.15 0.46
N LEU A 18 7.49 6.67 1.15
CA LEU A 18 6.46 7.54 1.75
C LEU A 18 7.05 8.43 2.84
N GLU A 19 6.77 9.72 2.76
CA GLU A 19 7.28 10.73 3.71
C GLU A 19 6.23 11.13 4.76
N LEU A 20 4.94 11.08 4.41
CA LEU A 20 3.83 11.46 5.31
C LEU A 20 3.16 10.24 5.93
N PHE A 21 3.00 9.16 5.18
CA PHE A 21 2.41 7.93 5.69
C PHE A 21 3.40 7.16 6.58
N GLY A 22 3.13 7.09 7.88
CA GLY A 22 3.92 6.29 8.81
C GLY A 22 3.67 4.78 8.68
N ILE A 23 4.67 3.95 8.98
CA ILE A 23 4.50 2.49 9.06
C ILE A 23 3.88 2.15 10.42
N GLY A 24 2.60 1.79 10.45
CA GLY A 24 1.88 1.56 11.70
C GLY A 24 0.66 0.65 11.60
N TYR A 25 0.51 -0.20 12.62
CA TYR A 25 -0.72 -0.96 12.85
C TYR A 25 -1.80 -0.07 13.46
N SER A 26 -3.07 -0.50 13.39
CA SER A 26 -4.30 0.28 13.69
C SER A 26 -4.76 1.16 12.51
N TRP A 27 -5.77 1.99 12.76
CA TRP A 27 -6.40 2.93 11.83
C TRP A 27 -7.29 3.91 12.60
N GLY A 28 -7.69 5.02 11.96
CA GLY A 28 -8.71 5.94 12.49
C GLY A 28 -8.20 7.01 13.46
N GLY A 29 -6.88 7.16 13.59
CA GLY A 29 -6.25 8.33 14.19
C GLY A 29 -6.19 9.52 13.21
N TYR A 30 -5.58 10.62 13.65
CA TYR A 30 -5.35 11.78 12.78
C TYR A 30 -4.16 11.59 11.84
N GLU A 31 -3.29 10.61 12.11
CA GLU A 31 -2.09 10.32 11.34
C GLU A 31 -2.39 9.36 10.18
N SER A 32 -1.80 9.63 9.02
CA SER A 32 -1.80 8.73 7.88
C SER A 32 -0.84 7.55 8.09
N LEU A 33 -1.32 6.32 7.86
CA LEU A 33 -0.55 5.08 8.07
C LEU A 33 -0.60 4.14 6.87
N VAL A 34 0.48 3.41 6.65
CA VAL A 34 0.61 2.36 5.63
C VAL A 34 1.07 1.04 6.26
N ILE A 35 0.55 -0.08 5.76
CA ILE A 35 1.12 -1.41 6.01
C ILE A 35 1.18 -2.25 4.73
N PRO A 36 2.19 -3.12 4.58
CA PRO A 36 2.18 -4.17 3.56
C PRO A 36 1.08 -5.20 3.87
N VAL A 37 0.42 -5.70 2.83
CA VAL A 37 -0.69 -6.65 2.94
C VAL A 37 -0.52 -7.81 1.97
N ASP A 38 -0.50 -9.02 2.52
CA ASP A 38 -0.58 -10.31 1.81
C ASP A 38 -1.31 -11.34 2.70
N PRO A 39 -2.65 -11.26 2.81
CA PRO A 39 -3.44 -12.02 3.76
C PRO A 39 -3.79 -13.43 3.27
N ALA A 40 -3.25 -13.89 2.14
CA ALA A 40 -3.63 -15.16 1.52
C ALA A 40 -3.55 -16.36 2.50
N GLY A 41 -2.57 -16.36 3.42
CA GLY A 41 -2.40 -17.42 4.42
C GLY A 41 -3.36 -17.36 5.62
N ILE A 42 -4.04 -16.23 5.85
CA ILE A 42 -4.90 -16.02 7.03
C ILE A 42 -6.37 -15.72 6.67
N ARG A 43 -6.67 -15.46 5.40
CA ARG A 43 -8.01 -15.08 4.94
C ARG A 43 -8.83 -16.33 4.61
N SER A 44 -9.95 -16.51 5.30
CA SER A 44 -10.81 -17.71 5.16
C SER A 44 -12.08 -17.50 4.35
N VAL A 45 -12.54 -16.25 4.18
CA VAL A 45 -13.85 -15.94 3.57
C VAL A 45 -13.75 -15.45 2.13
N SER A 46 -12.69 -14.70 1.81
CA SER A 46 -12.49 -14.11 0.48
C SER A 46 -11.13 -14.50 -0.06
N ALA A 47 -11.05 -14.68 -1.38
CA ALA A 47 -9.79 -14.92 -2.06
C ALA A 47 -8.87 -13.68 -1.96
N TRP A 48 -7.57 -13.94 -2.04
CA TRP A 48 -6.55 -12.92 -2.25
C TRP A 48 -5.61 -13.38 -3.37
N PRO A 49 -5.29 -12.54 -4.36
CA PRO A 49 -5.81 -11.18 -4.56
C PRO A 49 -7.33 -11.15 -4.85
N PRO A 50 -8.00 -9.98 -4.76
CA PRO A 50 -9.44 -9.87 -5.01
C PRO A 50 -9.83 -10.41 -6.40
N MET A 51 -11.05 -10.90 -6.52
CA MET A 51 -11.60 -11.41 -7.78
C MET A 51 -11.47 -10.35 -8.89
N GLY A 52 -10.94 -10.73 -10.05
CA GLY A 52 -10.68 -9.83 -11.18
C GLY A 52 -9.25 -9.30 -11.27
N CYS A 53 -8.42 -9.50 -10.24
CA CYS A 53 -6.97 -9.26 -10.31
C CYS A 53 -6.24 -10.45 -10.95
N ASP A 54 -5.05 -10.20 -11.51
CA ASP A 54 -4.14 -11.27 -11.90
C ASP A 54 -3.70 -12.04 -10.64
N PRO A 55 -3.63 -13.39 -10.65
CA PRO A 55 -3.14 -14.17 -9.51
C PRO A 55 -1.75 -13.77 -9.02
N GLY A 56 -0.91 -13.19 -9.88
CA GLY A 56 0.40 -12.64 -9.54
C GLY A 56 0.35 -11.33 -8.76
N ASP A 57 -0.75 -10.57 -8.82
CA ASP A 57 -0.92 -9.24 -8.19
C ASP A 57 -1.26 -9.36 -6.68
N ARG A 58 -0.53 -10.19 -5.95
CA ARG A 58 -0.79 -10.45 -4.52
C ARG A 58 -0.17 -9.42 -3.57
N TRP A 59 0.72 -8.57 -4.07
CA TRP A 59 1.44 -7.59 -3.24
C TRP A 59 0.58 -6.34 -3.07
N GLY A 60 -0.08 -6.24 -1.91
CA GLY A 60 -0.95 -5.10 -1.60
C GLY A 60 -0.39 -4.20 -0.51
N VAL A 61 -1.01 -3.02 -0.41
CA VAL A 61 -0.85 -2.07 0.69
C VAL A 61 -2.22 -1.68 1.24
N ARG A 62 -2.27 -1.39 2.54
CA ARG A 62 -3.44 -0.80 3.18
C ARG A 62 -3.06 0.57 3.72
N LEU A 63 -3.78 1.57 3.25
CA LEU A 63 -3.70 2.94 3.75
C LEU A 63 -4.78 3.17 4.79
N SER A 64 -4.41 3.78 5.91
CA SER A 64 -5.33 4.51 6.78
C SER A 64 -5.05 5.98 6.51
N VAL A 65 -5.99 6.68 5.90
CA VAL A 65 -5.82 8.10 5.56
C VAL A 65 -6.19 8.95 6.77
N GLY A 66 -5.26 9.79 7.19
CA GLY A 66 -5.38 10.71 8.32
C GLY A 66 -6.10 12.01 7.98
N LEU A 67 -5.72 13.09 8.67
CA LEU A 67 -6.33 14.42 8.57
C LEU A 67 -5.36 15.48 8.01
N GLU A 68 -4.24 15.07 7.43
CA GLU A 68 -3.32 15.94 6.71
C GLU A 68 -4.00 16.56 5.47
N ASP A 69 -3.36 17.56 4.86
CA ASP A 69 -3.86 18.15 3.61
C ASP A 69 -3.92 17.08 2.51
N ALA A 70 -5.05 17.02 1.80
CA ALA A 70 -5.26 16.00 0.78
C ALA A 70 -4.30 16.15 -0.41
N GLY A 71 -3.90 17.37 -0.76
CA GLY A 71 -2.92 17.64 -1.80
C GLY A 71 -1.53 17.11 -1.43
N ASP A 72 -1.12 17.30 -0.17
CA ASP A 72 0.14 16.77 0.35
C ASP A 72 0.14 15.24 0.35
N LEU A 73 -0.95 14.60 0.78
CA LEU A 73 -1.08 13.14 0.77
C LEU A 73 -1.09 12.55 -0.64
N ILE A 74 -1.73 13.22 -1.60
CA ILE A 74 -1.70 12.81 -3.01
C ILE A 74 -0.28 12.95 -3.57
N ALA A 75 0.39 14.06 -3.29
CA ALA A 75 1.76 14.28 -3.74
C ALA A 75 2.74 13.23 -3.16
N ASP A 76 2.57 12.86 -1.89
CA ASP A 76 3.36 11.80 -1.26
C ASP A 76 3.12 10.42 -1.90
N LEU A 77 1.86 10.08 -2.21
CA LEU A 77 1.54 8.85 -2.93
C LEU A 77 2.10 8.84 -4.36
N ASP A 78 2.00 9.97 -5.08
CA ASP A 78 2.51 10.10 -6.45
C ASP A 78 4.02 9.88 -6.51
N GLN A 79 4.79 10.51 -5.61
CA GLN A 79 6.24 10.32 -5.56
C GLN A 79 6.60 8.88 -5.15
N ALA A 80 5.90 8.31 -4.18
CA ALA A 80 6.13 6.94 -3.73
C ALA A 80 5.81 5.90 -4.82
N PHE A 81 4.77 6.14 -5.63
CA PHE A 81 4.46 5.29 -6.77
C PHE A 81 5.54 5.37 -7.86
N ALA A 82 6.14 6.54 -8.09
CA ALA A 82 7.26 6.68 -9.02
C ALA A 82 8.49 5.87 -8.55
N ALA A 83 8.76 5.83 -7.24
CA ALA A 83 9.87 5.08 -6.64
C ALA A 83 9.75 3.55 -6.83
N MET A 84 8.55 3.00 -7.04
CA MET A 84 8.36 1.56 -7.32
C MET A 84 9.15 1.08 -8.54
N GLY A 85 9.23 1.93 -9.57
CA GLY A 85 9.86 1.63 -10.86
C GLY A 85 11.37 1.89 -10.91
N ALA A 86 11.94 2.49 -9.86
CA ALA A 86 13.38 2.66 -9.75
C ALA A 86 14.04 1.29 -9.51
N ALA A 87 15.01 0.96 -10.37
CA ALA A 87 15.80 -0.27 -10.34
C ALA A 87 16.98 -0.18 -9.38
#